data_AF-A0A962SQU8-F1
#
_entry.id   AF-A0A962SQU8-F1
#
_cell.length_a   1.000
_cell.length_b   1.000
_cell.length_c   1.000
_cell.angle_alpha   90.00
_cell.angle_beta   90.00
_cell.angle_gamma   90.00
#
_symmetry.space_group_name_H-M   'P 1'
#
loop_
_entity.id
_entity.type
_entity.pdbx_description
1 polymer ?
#
loop_
_entity_poly.entity_id
_entity_poly.type
_entity_poly.pdbx_seq_one_letter_code
_entity_poly.pdbx_strand_id
1 'polypeptide(L)'
;MKRKLQGISDIRRFFHRNERPIFFISATNFNLLGIDEWVKNFHYICYVDCYDGAHPNVFVPTEIAHPEFESIEDINNYLLEHKEVIDYIRSFGDNPVAVFLMFDERTEELCQELGI
;
A
#
# COMPACT_ATOMS: atom_id res chain seq x y z
N MET A 1 1.59 -7.66 27.86
CA MET A 1 2.69 -8.46 27.28
C MET A 1 2.25 -8.91 25.89
N LYS A 2 2.94 -8.54 24.81
CA LYS A 2 2.55 -8.97 23.44
C LYS A 2 2.75 -10.48 23.32
N ARG A 3 1.74 -11.22 22.83
CA ARG A 3 1.82 -12.68 22.62
C ARG A 3 2.89 -12.97 21.55
N LYS A 4 3.89 -13.79 21.89
CA LYS A 4 4.83 -14.31 20.88
C LYS A 4 4.08 -15.28 19.96
N LEU A 5 4.17 -15.06 18.65
CA LEU A 5 3.58 -15.95 17.64
C LEU A 5 4.48 -17.17 17.47
N GLN A 6 3.90 -18.37 17.58
CA GLN A 6 4.65 -19.63 17.51
C GLN A 6 4.33 -20.36 16.20
N GLY A 7 5.14 -20.11 15.17
CA GLY A 7 5.04 -20.75 13.86
C GLY A 7 3.96 -20.17 12.94
N ILE A 8 3.83 -20.79 11.76
CA ILE A 8 3.02 -20.25 10.64
C ILE A 8 1.52 -20.19 10.97
N SER A 9 0.95 -21.19 11.65
CA SER A 9 -0.47 -21.19 12.00
C SER A 9 -0.85 -20.01 12.90
N ASP A 10 0.01 -19.67 13.85
CA ASP A 10 -0.18 -18.51 14.72
C ASP A 10 -0.04 -17.18 13.94
N ILE A 11 0.94 -17.10 13.03
CA ILE A 11 1.14 -15.93 12.16
C ILE A 11 -0.07 -15.69 11.25
N ARG A 12 -0.56 -16.73 10.56
CA ARG A 12 -1.74 -16.62 9.69
C ARG A 12 -2.97 -16.20 10.49
N ARG A 13 -3.20 -16.80 11.68
CA ARG A 13 -4.32 -16.42 12.54
C ARG A 13 -4.21 -14.98 13.05
N PHE A 14 -3.00 -14.51 13.32
CA PHE A 14 -2.75 -13.13 13.73
C PHE A 14 -3.11 -12.15 12.62
N PHE A 15 -2.56 -12.32 11.42
CA PHE A 15 -2.80 -11.42 10.30
C PHE A 15 -4.19 -11.52 9.68
N HIS A 16 -4.85 -12.68 9.77
CA HIS A 16 -6.26 -12.82 9.36
C HIS A 16 -7.23 -11.99 10.23
N ARG A 17 -6.80 -11.61 11.44
CA ARG A 17 -7.56 -10.74 12.35
C ARG A 17 -7.10 -9.29 12.29
N ASN A 18 -6.25 -8.93 11.34
CA ASN A 18 -5.83 -7.54 11.17
C ASN A 18 -7.03 -6.67 10.80
N GLU A 19 -7.19 -5.57 11.51
CA GLU A 19 -8.22 -4.56 11.26
C GLU A 19 -7.62 -3.27 10.69
N ARG A 20 -6.31 -3.05 10.88
CA ARG A 20 -5.61 -1.86 10.41
C ARG A 20 -5.48 -1.89 8.88
N PRO A 21 -5.93 -0.87 8.14
CA PRO A 21 -5.67 -0.78 6.70
C PRO A 21 -4.16 -0.74 6.44
N ILE A 22 -3.70 -1.56 5.49
CA ILE A 22 -2.31 -1.60 5.04
C ILE A 22 -2.31 -1.34 3.54
N PHE A 23 -1.57 -0.33 3.09
CA PHE A 23 -1.42 0.01 1.67
C PHE A 23 0.00 -0.28 1.22
N PHE A 24 0.16 -1.24 0.31
CA PHE A 24 1.40 -1.36 -0.46
C PHE A 24 1.36 -0.38 -1.62
N ILE A 25 2.22 0.63 -1.56
CA ILE A 25 2.30 1.69 -2.56
C ILE A 25 3.59 1.47 -3.35
N SER A 26 3.47 1.27 -4.65
CA SER A 26 4.59 0.89 -5.51
C SER A 26 4.28 1.13 -6.98
N ALA A 27 5.31 1.13 -7.84
CA ALA A 27 5.13 1.09 -9.29
C ALA A 27 4.25 -0.08 -9.74
N THR A 28 4.45 -1.26 -9.15
CA THR A 28 3.64 -2.47 -9.38
C THR A 28 3.47 -3.27 -8.09
N ASN A 29 2.46 -4.13 -8.06
CA ASN A 29 2.15 -5.06 -6.96
C ASN A 29 2.99 -6.35 -6.97
N PHE A 30 3.89 -6.54 -7.94
CA PHE A 30 4.59 -7.82 -8.16
C PHE A 30 5.35 -8.36 -6.94
N ASN A 31 5.98 -7.49 -6.14
CA ASN A 31 6.83 -7.91 -5.03
C ASN A 31 6.09 -8.57 -3.87
N LEU A 32 4.80 -8.28 -3.71
CA LEU A 32 3.99 -8.77 -2.60
C LEU A 32 2.69 -9.46 -3.08
N LEU A 33 2.68 -9.99 -4.31
CA LEU A 33 1.52 -10.69 -4.85
C LEU A 33 0.98 -11.77 -3.89
N GLY A 34 -0.33 -11.72 -3.65
CA GLY A 34 -1.05 -12.69 -2.82
C GLY A 34 -0.85 -12.54 -1.30
N ILE A 35 -0.14 -11.51 -0.82
CA ILE A 35 0.01 -11.31 0.63
C ILE A 35 -1.31 -11.00 1.32
N ASP A 36 -2.22 -10.36 0.60
CA ASP A 36 -3.57 -10.00 1.05
C ASP A 36 -4.47 -11.22 1.29
N GLU A 37 -4.15 -12.39 0.70
CA GLU A 37 -4.79 -13.66 1.06
C GLU A 37 -4.46 -14.10 2.50
N TRP A 38 -3.35 -13.60 3.06
CA TRP A 38 -2.86 -13.92 4.40
C TRP A 38 -3.11 -12.79 5.39
N VAL A 39 -3.04 -11.55 4.92
CA VAL A 39 -3.16 -10.33 5.72
C VAL A 39 -4.47 -9.64 5.37
N LYS A 40 -5.43 -9.70 6.29
CA LYS A 40 -6.70 -9.00 6.13
C LYS A 40 -6.46 -7.49 6.07
N ASN A 41 -7.28 -6.76 5.30
CA ASN A 41 -7.19 -5.30 5.10
C ASN A 41 -5.84 -4.86 4.48
N PHE A 42 -5.28 -5.69 3.62
CA PHE A 42 -4.13 -5.34 2.79
C PHE A 42 -4.62 -4.94 1.40
N HIS A 43 -4.16 -3.78 0.93
CA HIS A 43 -4.56 -3.17 -0.33
C HIS A 43 -3.30 -2.79 -1.12
N TYR A 44 -3.38 -2.87 -2.44
CA TYR A 44 -2.32 -2.41 -3.34
C TYR A 44 -2.75 -1.08 -3.95
N ILE A 45 -1.86 -0.10 -3.95
CA ILE A 45 -2.00 1.16 -4.68
C ILE A 45 -0.84 1.18 -5.68
N CYS A 46 -1.16 1.06 -6.96
CA CYS A 46 -0.13 0.85 -7.98
C CYS A 46 -0.27 1.80 -9.15
N TYR A 47 0.86 2.09 -9.80
CA TYR A 47 0.86 2.78 -11.09
C TYR A 47 0.49 1.82 -12.24
N VAL A 48 1.00 0.58 -12.19
CA VAL A 48 0.62 -0.51 -13.11
C VAL A 48 0.08 -1.69 -12.31
N ASP A 49 -1.12 -2.16 -12.68
CA ASP A 49 -1.74 -3.36 -12.08
C ASP A 49 -1.32 -4.65 -12.81
N CYS A 50 -0.58 -5.52 -12.12
CA CYS A 50 -0.19 -6.83 -12.64
C CYS A 50 -1.34 -7.85 -12.71
N TYR A 51 -2.49 -7.57 -12.10
CA TYR A 51 -3.69 -8.42 -12.16
C TYR A 51 -4.65 -8.02 -13.28
N ASP A 52 -4.34 -7.00 -14.08
CA ASP A 52 -5.16 -6.57 -15.24
C ASP A 52 -6.62 -6.25 -14.84
N GLY A 53 -6.79 -5.56 -13.70
CA GLY A 53 -8.09 -5.17 -13.16
C GLY A 53 -8.91 -6.31 -12.54
N ALA A 54 -8.37 -7.54 -12.49
CA ALA A 54 -9.10 -8.71 -12.01
C ALA A 54 -9.07 -8.89 -10.48
N HIS A 55 -8.32 -8.05 -9.74
CA HIS A 55 -8.09 -8.24 -8.32
C HIS A 55 -8.73 -7.13 -7.46
N PRO A 56 -9.63 -7.45 -6.52
CA PRO A 56 -10.48 -6.46 -5.84
C PRO A 56 -9.73 -5.55 -4.86
N ASN A 57 -8.56 -5.98 -4.38
CA ASN A 57 -7.75 -5.21 -3.44
C ASN A 57 -6.74 -4.27 -4.13
N VAL A 58 -6.80 -4.11 -5.45
CA VAL A 58 -5.91 -3.21 -6.19
C VAL A 58 -6.64 -1.92 -6.55
N PHE A 59 -5.98 -0.81 -6.29
CA PHE A 59 -6.41 0.52 -6.70
C PHE A 59 -5.34 1.13 -7.60
N VAL A 60 -5.76 1.59 -8.78
CA VAL A 60 -4.91 2.33 -9.73
C VAL A 60 -5.58 3.67 -9.99
N PRO A 61 -4.94 4.80 -9.65
CA PRO A 61 -5.50 6.10 -9.94
C PRO A 61 -5.48 6.39 -11.44
N THR A 62 -6.34 7.30 -11.88
CA THR A 62 -6.27 7.86 -13.24
C THR A 62 -4.91 8.53 -13.45
N GLU A 63 -4.24 8.26 -14.58
CA GLU A 63 -2.98 8.92 -14.91
C GLU A 63 -3.19 10.42 -15.19
N ILE A 64 -2.37 11.26 -14.54
CA ILE A 64 -2.31 12.70 -14.81
C ILE A 64 -0.91 13.07 -15.32
N ALA A 65 -0.79 14.20 -16.01
CA ALA A 65 0.50 14.60 -16.57
C ALA A 65 1.57 14.79 -15.49
N HIS A 66 2.71 14.12 -15.66
CA HIS A 66 3.89 14.21 -14.79
C HIS A 66 5.18 14.15 -15.64
N PRO A 67 6.33 14.59 -15.10
CA PRO A 67 7.65 14.34 -15.71
C PRO A 67 7.94 12.84 -15.83
N GLU A 68 8.91 12.46 -16.66
CA GLU A 68 9.37 11.06 -16.71
C GLU A 68 9.88 10.63 -15.33
N PHE A 69 9.49 9.43 -14.89
CA PHE A 69 9.96 8.87 -13.63
C PHE A 69 11.39 8.37 -13.79
N GLU A 70 12.28 8.74 -12.87
CA GLU A 70 13.66 8.28 -12.87
C GLU A 70 13.90 7.16 -11.84
N SER A 71 12.93 6.93 -10.94
CA SER A 71 13.03 5.97 -9.84
C SER A 71 11.67 5.39 -9.41
N ILE A 72 11.69 4.36 -8.56
CA ILE A 72 10.45 3.82 -7.95
C ILE A 72 9.91 4.81 -6.91
N GLU A 73 10.82 5.50 -6.23
CA GLU A 73 10.56 6.55 -5.25
C GLU A 73 9.77 7.70 -5.90
N ASP A 74 10.14 8.14 -7.11
CA ASP A 74 9.37 9.16 -7.85
C ASP A 74 7.93 8.72 -8.10
N ILE A 75 7.73 7.45 -8.48
CA ILE A 75 6.40 6.88 -8.72
C ILE A 75 5.61 6.84 -7.41
N ASN A 76 6.24 6.43 -6.31
CA ASN A 76 5.61 6.38 -5.00
C ASN A 76 5.18 7.78 -4.52
N ASN A 77 6.06 8.76 -4.70
CA ASN A 77 5.80 10.16 -4.37
C ASN A 77 4.65 10.72 -5.21
N TYR A 78 4.65 10.46 -6.52
CA TYR A 78 3.54 10.81 -7.40
C TYR A 78 2.20 10.19 -6.93
N LEU A 79 2.20 8.91 -6.56
CA LEU A 79 1.00 8.24 -6.05
C LEU A 79 0.52 8.87 -4.73
N LEU A 80 1.43 9.19 -3.81
CA LEU A 80 1.09 9.82 -2.52
C LEU A 80 0.53 11.23 -2.69
N GLU A 81 0.96 11.98 -3.71
CA GLU A 81 0.44 13.31 -4.03
C GLU A 81 -0.88 13.26 -4.83
N HIS A 82 -1.26 12.10 -5.36
CA HIS A 82 -2.42 11.95 -6.23
C HIS A 82 -3.73 12.06 -5.45
N LYS A 83 -4.62 12.97 -5.87
CA LYS A 83 -5.90 13.22 -5.17
C LYS A 83 -6.75 11.95 -4.97
N GLU A 84 -6.87 11.11 -6.00
CA GLU A 84 -7.68 9.88 -5.88
C GLU A 84 -7.07 8.88 -4.89
N VAL A 85 -5.73 8.83 -4.78
CA VAL A 85 -5.03 7.97 -3.81
C VAL A 85 -5.27 8.50 -2.40
N ILE A 86 -5.14 9.81 -2.20
CA ILE A 86 -5.38 10.46 -0.92
C ILE A 86 -6.83 10.23 -0.45
N ASP A 87 -7.80 10.42 -1.34
CA ASP A 87 -9.21 10.19 -1.04
C ASP A 87 -9.49 8.69 -0.76
N TYR A 88 -8.87 7.80 -1.54
CA TYR A 88 -8.96 6.35 -1.33
C TYR A 88 -8.44 5.96 0.05
N ILE A 89 -7.23 6.37 0.44
CA ILE A 89 -6.65 6.08 1.76
C ILE A 89 -7.55 6.64 2.88
N ARG A 90 -8.01 7.90 2.76
CA ARG A 90 -8.91 8.52 3.76
C ARG A 90 -10.25 7.80 3.92
N SER A 91 -10.72 7.11 2.89
CA SER A 91 -11.98 6.34 2.96
C SER A 91 -11.92 5.14 3.93
N PHE A 92 -10.72 4.70 4.32
CA PHE A 92 -10.52 3.60 5.27
C PHE A 92 -10.50 4.04 6.74
N GLY A 93 -10.67 5.34 7.00
CA GLY A 93 -10.70 5.90 8.35
C GLY A 93 -9.30 6.07 8.96
N ASP A 94 -9.23 5.96 10.28
CA ASP A 94 -8.04 6.35 11.03
C ASP A 94 -6.98 5.25 11.12
N ASN A 95 -5.73 5.68 11.31
CA ASN A 95 -4.58 4.84 11.58
C ASN A 95 -4.27 3.79 10.48
N PRO A 96 -4.24 4.13 9.18
CA PRO A 96 -3.67 3.24 8.16
C PRO A 96 -2.13 3.10 8.33
N VAL A 97 -1.51 2.23 7.53
CA VAL A 97 -0.05 2.20 7.30
C VAL A 97 0.24 2.05 5.83
N ALA A 98 1.35 2.65 5.42
CA ALA A 98 1.96 2.39 4.13
C ALA A 98 3.10 1.35 4.24
N VAL A 99 3.29 0.59 3.17
CA VAL A 99 4.39 -0.35 2.96
C VAL A 99 4.99 -0.05 1.60
N PHE A 100 6.31 0.06 1.54
CA PHE A 100 7.06 0.37 0.32
C PHE A 100 8.18 -0.64 0.11
N LEU A 101 8.54 -0.89 -1.15
CA LEU A 101 9.78 -1.60 -1.48
C LEU A 101 10.98 -0.67 -1.41
N MET A 102 10.87 0.50 -2.06
CA MET A 102 11.83 1.59 -2.05
C MET A 102 11.12 2.85 -1.60
N PHE A 103 11.79 3.67 -0.80
CA PHE A 103 11.29 4.96 -0.32
C PHE A 103 12.46 5.85 0.05
N ASP A 104 12.23 7.16 0.03
CA ASP A 104 13.18 8.21 0.37
C ASP A 104 12.60 9.15 1.42
N GLU A 105 13.37 10.18 1.81
CA GLU A 105 12.94 11.18 2.79
C GLU A 105 11.65 11.88 2.34
N ARG A 106 11.47 12.13 1.04
CA ARG A 106 10.25 12.75 0.50
C ARG A 106 9.03 11.83 0.67
N THR A 107 9.20 10.53 0.46
CA THR A 107 8.15 9.52 0.67
C THR A 107 7.70 9.53 2.13
N GLU A 108 8.65 9.61 3.07
CA GLU A 108 8.36 9.69 4.50
C GLU A 108 7.64 10.98 4.88
N GLU A 109 8.06 12.13 4.36
CA GLU A 109 7.40 13.43 4.55
C GLU A 109 5.94 13.38 4.07
N LEU A 110 5.70 12.87 2.87
CA LEU A 110 4.36 12.72 2.30
C LEU A 110 3.47 11.80 3.17
N CYS A 111 4.01 10.68 3.66
CA CYS A 111 3.26 9.80 4.57
C CYS A 111 2.88 10.53 5.87
N GLN A 112 3.78 11.34 6.43
CA GLN A 112 3.49 12.15 7.62
C GLN A 112 2.40 13.19 7.37
N GLU A 113 2.44 13.87 6.21
CA GLU A 113 1.40 14.83 5.81
C GLU A 113 0.02 14.17 5.65
N LEU A 114 -0.01 12.92 5.18
CA LEU A 114 -1.23 12.13 5.02
C LEU A 114 -1.69 11.43 6.29
N GLY A 115 -0.85 11.37 7.33
CA GLY A 115 -1.14 10.69 8.59
C GLY A 115 -1.12 9.16 8.49
N ILE A 116 -0.25 8.61 7.63
CA ILE A 116 -0.14 7.17 7.35
C ILE A 116 1.25 6.59 7.67
#